data_AF-A0A6I7WYT5-F1
#
_entry.id   AF-A0A6I7WYT5-F1
#
_cell.length_a   1.000
_cell.length_b   1.000
_cell.length_c   1.000
_cell.angle_alpha   90.00
_cell.angle_beta   90.00
_cell.angle_gamma   90.00
#
_symmetry.space_group_name_H-M   'P 1'
#
loop_
_entity.id
_entity.type
_entity.pdbx_description
1 polymer ?
#
loop_
_entity_poly.entity_id
_entity_poly.type
_entity_poly.pdbx_seq_one_letter_code
_entity_poly.pdbx_strand_id
1 'polypeptide(L)'
;TEYSHENKEDLNSEFEALEEFFGGQGEDVSFAPIEDFPIPDYEKKETELAIRQMEERGYIDKTENSITPIRDEMTPKSKKYEKTYEEAVKLLTVEPTNLDETPFEGKKVVSRQVSGAYDDGKWTTLTRVYEFENLSLVELSEDDYHTGGGKVVFTEEAVNENINGNPAIYEVGISPSGKATTSLVWTTDSKYYELTL
;
A
#
# COMPACT_ATOMS: atom_id res chain seq x y z
N THR A 1 -26.08 -28.65 -15.16
CA THR A 1 -25.31 -27.39 -15.20
C THR A 1 -24.24 -27.50 -14.15
N GLU A 2 -23.17 -28.18 -14.52
CA GLU A 2 -21.95 -28.36 -13.71
C GLU A 2 -21.03 -27.17 -14.00
N TYR A 3 -20.92 -26.27 -13.04
CA TYR A 3 -19.92 -25.20 -12.96
C TYR A 3 -19.86 -24.82 -11.48
N SER A 4 -18.96 -25.42 -10.70
CA SER A 4 -18.76 -25.02 -9.28
C SER A 4 -17.57 -25.68 -8.56
N HIS A 5 -16.88 -26.68 -9.12
CA HIS A 5 -15.86 -27.42 -8.36
C HIS A 5 -14.40 -27.18 -8.81
N GLU A 6 -14.13 -26.79 -10.05
CA GLU A 6 -12.74 -26.61 -10.53
C GLU A 6 -12.05 -25.32 -10.03
N ASN A 7 -12.79 -24.22 -9.83
CA ASN A 7 -12.17 -22.94 -9.42
C ASN A 7 -11.76 -22.82 -7.94
N LYS A 8 -12.10 -23.80 -7.09
CA LYS A 8 -11.78 -23.73 -5.64
C LYS A 8 -10.45 -24.38 -5.29
N GLU A 9 -10.01 -25.38 -6.05
CA GLU A 9 -8.70 -26.02 -5.83
C GLU A 9 -7.56 -25.11 -6.29
N ASP A 10 -7.76 -24.37 -7.39
CA ASP A 10 -6.77 -23.45 -7.97
C ASP A 10 -6.42 -22.29 -7.02
N LEU A 11 -7.45 -21.62 -6.46
CA LEU A 11 -7.27 -20.52 -5.51
C LEU A 11 -6.61 -20.95 -4.19
N ASN A 12 -6.88 -22.18 -3.73
CA ASN A 12 -6.25 -22.70 -2.52
C ASN A 12 -4.76 -22.96 -2.75
N SER A 13 -4.38 -23.47 -3.93
CA SER A 13 -2.98 -23.71 -4.28
C SER A 13 -2.19 -22.41 -4.43
N GLU A 14 -2.78 -21.38 -5.02
CA GLU A 14 -2.16 -20.06 -5.13
C GLU A 14 -1.96 -19.42 -3.74
N PHE A 15 -2.97 -19.54 -2.88
CA PHE A 15 -2.88 -19.03 -1.51
C PHE A 15 -1.83 -19.77 -0.67
N GLU A 16 -1.75 -21.09 -0.79
CA GLU A 16 -0.70 -21.90 -0.13
C GLU A 16 0.70 -21.51 -0.61
N ALA A 17 0.88 -21.28 -1.92
CA ALA A 17 2.16 -20.84 -2.48
C ALA A 17 2.56 -19.44 -1.97
N LEU A 18 1.60 -18.51 -1.84
CA LEU A 18 1.82 -17.20 -1.22
C LEU A 18 2.20 -17.36 0.26
N GLU A 19 1.44 -18.12 1.05
CA GLU A 19 1.75 -18.36 2.47
C GLU A 19 3.13 -18.99 2.67
N GLU A 20 3.51 -19.96 1.83
CA GLU A 20 4.84 -20.57 1.87
C GLU A 20 5.94 -19.58 1.52
N PHE A 21 5.77 -18.81 0.43
CA PHE A 21 6.74 -17.82 -0.01
C PHE A 21 6.96 -16.71 1.02
N PHE A 22 5.88 -16.09 1.49
CA PHE A 22 5.95 -15.01 2.49
C PHE A 22 6.36 -15.56 3.86
N GLY A 23 5.80 -16.69 4.29
CA GLY A 23 6.12 -17.34 5.56
C GLY A 23 7.57 -17.82 5.65
N GLY A 24 8.14 -18.28 4.52
CA GLY A 24 9.52 -18.77 4.40
C GLY A 24 10.61 -17.70 4.46
N GLN A 25 10.25 -16.41 4.40
CA GLN A 25 11.23 -15.33 4.52
C GLN A 25 11.87 -15.33 5.92
N GLY A 26 13.21 -15.32 5.99
CA GLY A 26 13.93 -15.36 7.26
C GLY A 26 13.87 -14.04 8.05
N GLU A 27 13.55 -12.94 7.36
CA GLU A 27 13.49 -11.59 7.88
C GLU A 27 12.07 -11.02 7.72
N ASP A 28 11.74 -10.05 8.57
CA ASP A 28 10.44 -9.36 8.59
C ASP A 28 10.25 -8.47 7.35
N VAL A 29 11.35 -7.92 6.84
CA VAL A 29 11.44 -7.22 5.55
C VAL A 29 12.47 -7.95 4.72
N SER A 30 12.09 -8.42 3.54
CA SER A 30 13.00 -9.07 2.61
C SER A 30 12.80 -8.58 1.18
N PHE A 31 13.68 -9.03 0.30
CA PHE A 31 13.69 -8.68 -1.11
C PHE A 31 13.80 -9.96 -1.92
N ALA A 32 13.07 -10.03 -3.02
CA ALA A 32 13.15 -11.13 -3.96
C ALA A 32 13.02 -10.62 -5.40
N PRO A 33 13.67 -11.28 -6.38
CA PRO A 33 13.39 -11.06 -7.80
C PRO A 33 11.93 -11.31 -8.13
N ILE A 34 11.34 -10.54 -9.05
CA ILE A 34 9.93 -10.73 -9.47
C ILE A 34 9.64 -12.16 -9.99
N GLU A 35 10.66 -12.81 -10.57
CA GLU A 35 10.58 -14.18 -11.06
C GLU A 35 10.30 -15.20 -9.96
N ASP A 36 10.72 -14.93 -8.72
CA ASP A 36 10.53 -15.83 -7.58
C ASP A 36 9.16 -15.65 -6.91
N PHE A 37 8.43 -14.57 -7.21
CA PHE A 37 7.09 -14.38 -6.65
C PHE A 37 6.12 -15.45 -7.17
N PRO A 38 5.29 -16.06 -6.31
CA PRO A 38 4.30 -17.06 -6.70
C PRO A 38 3.04 -16.40 -7.26
N ILE A 39 3.22 -15.47 -8.19
CA ILE A 39 2.16 -14.75 -8.90
C ILE A 39 2.12 -15.18 -10.37
N PRO A 40 0.99 -15.00 -11.08
CA PRO A 40 0.90 -15.34 -12.50
C PRO A 40 1.92 -14.62 -13.39
N ASP A 41 2.41 -15.29 -14.44
CA ASP A 41 3.38 -14.73 -15.41
C ASP A 41 2.94 -13.41 -16.05
N TYR A 42 1.64 -13.17 -16.18
CA TYR A 42 1.15 -11.90 -16.74
C TYR A 42 1.37 -10.75 -15.76
N GLU A 43 1.25 -10.97 -14.45
CA GLU A 43 1.52 -9.95 -13.42
C GLU A 43 3.01 -9.66 -13.34
N LYS A 44 3.87 -10.70 -13.43
CA LYS A 44 5.32 -10.53 -13.51
C LYS A 44 5.71 -9.63 -14.68
N LYS A 45 5.17 -9.90 -15.88
CA LYS A 45 5.43 -9.09 -17.09
C LYS A 45 4.91 -7.66 -16.99
N GLU A 46 3.77 -7.45 -16.34
CA GLU A 46 3.23 -6.11 -16.08
C GLU A 46 4.15 -5.34 -15.12
N THR A 47 4.64 -5.97 -14.07
CA THR A 47 5.63 -5.40 -13.13
C THR A 47 6.95 -5.07 -13.82
N GLU A 48 7.51 -5.99 -14.61
CA GLU A 48 8.74 -5.74 -15.38
C GLU A 48 8.58 -4.57 -16.37
N LEU A 49 7.41 -4.47 -17.02
CA LEU A 49 7.11 -3.36 -17.92
C LEU A 49 7.00 -2.05 -17.14
N ALA A 50 6.35 -2.05 -15.98
CA ALA A 50 6.24 -0.88 -15.11
C ALA A 50 7.62 -0.38 -14.65
N ILE A 51 8.48 -1.29 -14.18
CA ILE A 51 9.86 -0.98 -13.78
C ILE A 51 10.62 -0.34 -14.94
N ARG A 52 10.61 -0.97 -16.12
CA ARG A 52 11.27 -0.42 -17.31
C ARG A 52 10.76 0.97 -17.68
N GLN A 53 9.45 1.18 -17.62
CA GLN A 53 8.85 2.48 -17.93
C GLN A 53 9.23 3.55 -16.90
N MET A 54 9.30 3.21 -15.61
CA MET A 54 9.81 4.11 -14.57
C MET A 54 11.28 4.47 -14.83
N GLU A 55 12.14 3.49 -15.15
CA GLU A 55 13.55 3.73 -15.44
C GLU A 55 13.77 4.58 -16.71
N GLU A 56 13.04 4.30 -17.79
CA GLU A 56 13.26 4.94 -19.09
C GLU A 56 12.71 6.38 -19.16
N ARG A 57 11.60 6.65 -18.49
CA ARG A 57 10.87 7.94 -18.65
C ARG A 57 10.27 8.51 -17.36
N GLY A 58 10.35 7.81 -16.23
CA GLY A 58 9.88 8.28 -14.93
C GLY A 58 8.37 8.14 -14.67
N TYR A 59 7.65 7.38 -15.51
CA TYR A 59 6.23 7.07 -15.29
C TYR A 59 5.76 5.81 -16.03
N ILE A 60 4.71 5.19 -15.51
CA ILE A 60 4.04 3.99 -16.00
C ILE A 60 2.79 4.39 -16.79
N ASP A 61 2.52 3.73 -17.91
CA ASP A 61 1.27 3.91 -18.63
C ASP A 61 0.15 3.18 -17.88
N LYS A 62 -0.89 3.92 -17.49
CA LYS A 62 -2.08 3.37 -16.84
C LYS A 62 -3.31 3.60 -17.71
N THR A 63 -4.30 2.72 -17.59
CA THR A 63 -5.60 2.95 -18.24
C THR A 63 -6.38 4.03 -17.50
N GLU A 64 -7.35 4.65 -18.16
CA GLU A 64 -8.26 5.63 -17.52
C GLU A 64 -8.99 5.05 -16.30
N ASN A 65 -9.31 3.75 -16.34
CA ASN A 65 -10.06 3.08 -15.28
C ASN A 65 -9.17 2.60 -14.14
N SER A 66 -7.86 2.48 -14.35
CA SER A 66 -6.90 2.16 -13.29
C SER A 66 -6.46 3.38 -12.50
N ILE A 67 -6.77 4.59 -12.97
CA ILE A 67 -6.61 5.82 -12.20
C ILE A 67 -8.00 6.26 -11.72
N THR A 68 -8.48 5.61 -10.65
CA THR A 68 -9.63 6.14 -9.91
C THR A 68 -9.17 7.41 -9.18
N PRO A 69 -9.95 8.51 -9.21
CA PRO A 69 -9.62 9.66 -8.40
C PRO A 69 -9.61 9.25 -6.92
N ILE A 70 -8.45 9.36 -6.28
CA ILE A 70 -8.23 9.27 -4.83
C ILE A 70 -9.40 9.88 -4.05
N ARG A 71 -9.93 11.02 -4.50
CA ARG A 71 -11.07 11.69 -3.86
C ARG A 71 -12.33 10.84 -3.72
N ASP A 72 -12.70 10.04 -4.72
CA ASP A 72 -13.96 9.29 -4.73
C ASP A 72 -13.91 8.03 -3.84
N GLU A 73 -12.71 7.49 -3.63
CA GLU A 73 -12.46 6.33 -2.76
C GLU A 73 -12.06 6.74 -1.33
N MET A 74 -11.28 7.81 -1.19
CA MET A 74 -10.64 8.20 0.08
C MET A 74 -11.46 9.20 0.92
N THR A 75 -12.54 9.78 0.37
CA THR A 75 -13.49 10.59 1.16
C THR A 75 -14.56 9.69 1.77
N PRO A 76 -14.75 9.68 3.10
CA PRO A 76 -15.79 8.87 3.74
C PRO A 76 -17.15 9.22 3.16
N LYS A 77 -17.81 8.25 2.52
CA LYS A 77 -19.19 8.39 2.03
C LYS A 77 -20.19 8.62 3.17
N SER A 78 -19.74 8.48 4.42
CA SER A 78 -20.50 8.79 5.63
C SER A 78 -19.59 9.22 6.78
N LYS A 79 -20.00 10.30 7.48
CA LYS A 79 -19.39 10.76 8.74
C LYS A 79 -19.37 9.69 9.85
N LYS A 80 -20.20 8.65 9.75
CA LYS A 80 -20.23 7.54 10.73
C LYS A 80 -18.90 6.78 10.80
N TYR A 81 -18.14 6.74 9.71
CA TYR A 81 -16.88 6.01 9.63
C TYR A 81 -15.66 6.91 9.84
N GLU A 82 -15.88 8.23 9.94
CA GLU A 82 -14.84 9.20 10.25
C GLU A 82 -14.57 9.17 11.76
N LYS A 83 -13.31 8.96 12.14
CA LYS A 83 -12.89 8.97 13.55
C LYS A 83 -12.15 10.26 13.90
N THR A 84 -12.33 10.71 15.14
CA THR A 84 -11.39 11.65 15.75
C THR A 84 -10.02 10.97 15.95
N TYR A 85 -8.98 11.76 16.19
CA TYR A 85 -7.65 11.21 16.46
C TYR A 85 -7.67 10.34 17.72
N GLU A 86 -8.31 10.81 18.79
CA GLU A 86 -8.41 10.12 20.07
C GLU A 86 -9.20 8.82 19.99
N GLU A 87 -10.22 8.75 19.12
CA GLU A 87 -10.95 7.50 18.86
C GLU A 87 -10.11 6.51 18.05
N ALA A 88 -9.38 6.98 17.03
CA ALA A 88 -8.54 6.12 16.21
C ALA A 88 -7.41 5.50 17.04
N VAL A 89 -6.67 6.30 17.81
CA VAL A 89 -5.54 5.83 18.64
C VAL A 89 -5.95 4.73 19.63
N LYS A 90 -7.16 4.83 20.22
CA LYS A 90 -7.68 3.81 21.15
C LYS A 90 -7.92 2.46 20.49
N LEU A 91 -8.11 2.45 19.17
CA LEU A 91 -8.40 1.27 18.39
C LEU A 91 -7.16 0.66 17.74
N LEU A 92 -5.98 1.25 17.91
CA LEU A 92 -4.75 0.80 17.27
C LEU A 92 -3.85 -0.03 18.21
N THR A 93 -3.13 -0.99 17.62
CA THR A 93 -2.09 -1.78 18.29
C THR A 93 -0.92 -0.90 18.70
N VAL A 94 -0.47 -0.03 17.79
CA VAL A 94 0.68 0.87 17.97
C VAL A 94 0.28 2.33 17.78
N GLU A 95 1.04 3.22 18.43
CA GLU A 95 0.84 4.66 18.32
C GLU A 95 1.13 5.16 16.89
N PRO A 96 0.23 5.98 16.29
CA PRO A 96 0.47 6.60 15.00
C PRO A 96 1.73 7.44 14.96
N THR A 97 2.37 7.56 13.80
CA THR A 97 3.56 8.42 13.68
C THR A 97 3.19 9.88 13.90
N ASN A 98 4.01 10.55 14.70
CA ASN A 98 3.93 11.99 14.86
C ASN A 98 4.37 12.67 13.55
N LEU A 99 3.52 13.54 13.02
CA LEU A 99 3.75 14.28 11.77
C LEU A 99 4.06 15.76 12.02
N ASP A 100 4.29 16.16 13.26
CA ASP A 100 4.83 17.48 13.59
C ASP A 100 6.18 17.68 12.89
N GLU A 101 6.50 18.92 12.51
CA GLU A 101 7.70 19.29 11.76
C GLU A 101 7.82 18.66 10.35
N THR A 102 6.72 18.10 9.82
CA THR A 102 6.63 17.59 8.44
C THR A 102 5.70 18.45 7.58
N PRO A 103 5.69 18.27 6.24
CA PRO A 103 4.71 18.94 5.38
C PRO A 103 3.23 18.65 5.71
N PHE A 104 2.94 17.63 6.52
CA PHE A 104 1.59 17.31 7.00
C PHE A 104 1.17 18.13 8.22
N GLU A 105 2.10 18.82 8.89
CA GLU A 105 1.79 19.63 10.06
C GLU A 105 0.77 20.72 9.71
N GLY A 106 -0.27 20.83 10.53
CA GLY A 106 -1.35 21.80 10.35
C GLY A 106 -2.25 21.55 9.13
N LYS A 107 -2.06 20.46 8.38
CA LYS A 107 -2.95 20.12 7.25
C LYS A 107 -4.30 19.65 7.75
N LYS A 108 -5.35 20.01 7.02
CA LYS A 108 -6.71 19.58 7.34
C LYS A 108 -6.86 18.10 7.03
N VAL A 109 -7.18 17.32 8.05
CA VAL A 109 -7.53 15.90 7.90
C VAL A 109 -8.99 15.79 7.46
N VAL A 110 -9.21 15.12 6.34
CA VAL A 110 -10.51 14.87 5.71
C VAL A 110 -11.08 13.50 6.12
N SER A 111 -10.21 12.55 6.43
CA SER A 111 -10.59 11.17 6.77
C SER A 111 -9.58 10.55 7.73
N ARG A 112 -10.08 9.72 8.65
CA ARG A 112 -9.29 8.79 9.47
C ARG A 112 -10.00 7.46 9.56
N GLN A 113 -9.32 6.39 9.21
CA GLN A 113 -9.86 5.03 9.20
C GLN A 113 -8.86 4.06 9.85
N VAL A 114 -9.39 3.07 10.55
CA VAL A 114 -8.59 1.97 11.13
C VAL A 114 -8.97 0.66 10.44
N SER A 115 -7.98 -0.16 10.12
CA SER A 115 -8.11 -1.37 9.32
C SER A 115 -6.91 -2.31 9.56
N GLY A 116 -6.65 -3.25 8.63
CA GLY A 116 -5.54 -4.18 8.73
C GLY A 116 -5.88 -5.43 9.54
N ALA A 117 -4.86 -6.04 10.14
CA ALA A 117 -5.04 -7.17 11.03
C ALA A 117 -5.75 -6.71 12.31
N TYR A 118 -6.59 -7.60 12.85
CA TYR A 118 -7.28 -7.37 14.11
C TYR A 118 -6.69 -8.29 15.19
N ASP A 119 -5.92 -7.71 16.11
CA ASP A 119 -5.25 -8.41 17.18
C ASP A 119 -5.63 -7.81 18.54
N ASP A 120 -5.93 -8.67 19.52
CA ASP A 120 -6.35 -8.32 20.88
C ASP A 120 -7.33 -7.12 20.99
N GLY A 121 -8.33 -7.09 20.10
CA GLY A 121 -9.35 -6.04 20.13
C GLY A 121 -8.95 -4.73 19.41
N LYS A 122 -7.83 -4.71 18.71
CA LYS A 122 -7.22 -3.53 18.08
C LYS A 122 -6.82 -3.81 16.62
N TRP A 123 -6.69 -2.74 15.86
CA TRP A 123 -6.34 -2.72 14.44
C TRP A 123 -4.86 -2.35 14.24
N THR A 124 -4.20 -2.90 13.22
CA THR A 124 -2.78 -2.59 12.92
C THR A 124 -2.58 -1.38 12.01
N THR A 125 -3.59 -1.04 11.19
CA THR A 125 -3.45 0.01 10.18
C THR A 125 -4.21 1.28 10.56
N LEU A 126 -3.58 2.43 10.33
CA LEU A 126 -4.22 3.75 10.31
C LEU A 126 -4.04 4.39 8.95
N THR A 127 -5.17 4.75 8.32
CA THR A 127 -5.19 5.53 7.08
C THR A 127 -5.71 6.93 7.36
N ARG A 128 -4.96 7.95 6.92
CA ARG A 128 -5.28 9.37 7.09
C ARG A 128 -5.25 10.08 5.75
N VAL A 129 -6.30 10.84 5.45
CA VAL A 129 -6.40 11.61 4.20
C VAL A 129 -6.35 13.09 4.52
N TYR A 130 -5.46 13.81 3.86
CA TYR A 130 -5.16 15.21 4.10
C TYR A 130 -5.52 16.06 2.89
N GLU A 131 -6.01 17.27 3.15
CA GLU A 131 -6.24 18.29 2.12
C GLU A 131 -5.00 19.17 1.96
N PHE A 132 -4.46 19.22 0.74
CA PHE A 132 -3.33 20.05 0.35
C PHE A 132 -3.76 21.02 -0.75
N GLU A 133 -3.42 22.31 -0.60
CA GLU A 133 -3.80 23.36 -1.56
C GLU A 133 -3.33 23.07 -3.00
N ASN A 134 -2.13 22.50 -3.15
CA ASN A 134 -1.49 22.26 -4.45
C ASN A 134 -1.61 20.82 -4.97
N LEU A 135 -2.02 19.87 -4.12
CA LEU A 135 -2.07 18.43 -4.45
C LEU A 135 -3.49 17.85 -4.33
N SER A 136 -4.49 18.67 -4.00
CA SER A 136 -5.86 18.25 -3.66
C SER A 136 -5.91 17.35 -2.42
N LEU A 137 -5.63 16.06 -2.55
CA LEU A 137 -5.70 15.08 -1.47
C LEU A 137 -4.46 14.21 -1.46
N VAL A 138 -3.96 13.92 -0.26
CA VAL A 138 -2.87 12.97 -0.04
C VAL A 138 -3.30 11.98 1.03
N GLU A 139 -3.18 10.70 0.74
CA GLU A 139 -3.39 9.63 1.72
C GLU A 139 -2.05 9.17 2.28
N LEU A 140 -2.03 8.96 3.60
CA LEU A 140 -0.94 8.29 4.31
C LEU A 140 -1.54 7.10 5.05
N SER A 141 -1.08 5.91 4.70
CA SER A 141 -1.35 4.67 5.41
C SER A 141 -0.10 4.27 6.20
N GLU A 142 -0.32 3.81 7.42
CA GLU A 142 0.71 3.22 8.27
C GLU A 142 0.19 1.90 8.81
N ASP A 143 0.91 0.82 8.57
CA ASP A 143 0.56 -0.52 9.06
C ASP A 143 1.66 -1.08 9.97
N ASP A 144 1.25 -1.47 11.18
CA ASP A 144 2.05 -2.25 12.12
C ASP A 144 2.03 -3.73 11.72
N TYR A 145 2.77 -4.03 10.64
CA TYR A 145 2.80 -5.38 10.08
C TYR A 145 3.36 -6.41 11.07
N HIS A 146 4.23 -6.01 12.02
CA HIS A 146 4.85 -6.91 12.98
C HIS A 146 3.82 -7.46 13.98
N THR A 147 2.96 -6.61 14.57
CA THR A 147 1.88 -7.09 15.45
C THR A 147 0.86 -7.92 14.69
N GLY A 148 0.65 -7.63 13.40
CA GLY A 148 -0.17 -8.45 12.51
C GLY A 148 0.43 -9.81 12.15
N GLY A 149 1.67 -10.10 12.53
CA GLY A 149 2.41 -11.28 12.08
C GLY A 149 2.72 -11.27 10.57
N GLY A 150 2.59 -10.11 9.94
CA GLY A 150 2.87 -9.89 8.54
C GLY A 150 4.37 -9.84 8.26
N LYS A 151 4.73 -10.08 7.01
CA LYS A 151 6.07 -9.90 6.47
C LYS A 151 5.96 -9.09 5.19
N VAL A 152 6.96 -8.27 4.91
CA VAL A 152 7.00 -7.45 3.71
C VAL A 152 8.09 -7.97 2.78
N VAL A 153 7.73 -8.28 1.54
CA VAL A 153 8.69 -8.67 0.50
C VAL A 153 8.60 -7.66 -0.62
N PHE A 154 9.69 -6.95 -0.85
CA PHE A 154 9.80 -6.04 -1.99
C PHE A 154 10.31 -6.79 -3.21
N THR A 155 9.79 -6.44 -4.38
CA THR A 155 10.41 -6.79 -5.64
C THR A 155 11.74 -6.04 -5.76
N GLU A 156 12.86 -6.75 -5.81
CA GLU A 156 14.20 -6.18 -5.82
C GLU A 156 14.37 -5.13 -6.91
N GLU A 157 13.86 -5.43 -8.11
CA GLU A 157 14.00 -4.61 -9.30
C GLU A 157 13.14 -3.33 -9.25
N ALA A 158 12.13 -3.27 -8.38
CA ALA A 158 11.26 -2.11 -8.25
C ALA A 158 11.78 -1.06 -7.25
N VAL A 159 12.73 -1.44 -6.38
CA VAL A 159 13.32 -0.52 -5.38
C VAL A 159 14.13 0.56 -6.09
N ASN A 160 13.67 1.80 -6.02
CA ASN A 160 14.26 2.93 -6.74
C ASN A 160 14.52 4.17 -5.87
N GLU A 161 14.12 4.14 -4.60
CA GLU A 161 14.30 5.26 -3.67
C GLU A 161 14.83 4.79 -2.30
N ASN A 162 15.29 5.75 -1.49
CA ASN A 162 15.74 5.51 -0.12
C ASN A 162 15.19 6.57 0.83
N ILE A 163 14.41 6.14 1.82
CA ILE A 163 13.80 7.01 2.84
C ILE A 163 14.54 6.80 4.16
N ASN A 164 15.46 7.72 4.47
CA ASN A 164 16.23 7.71 5.73
C ASN A 164 16.96 6.38 6.00
N GLY A 165 17.53 5.75 4.97
CA GLY A 165 18.20 4.46 5.07
C GLY A 165 17.31 3.26 4.71
N ASN A 166 15.99 3.44 4.61
CA ASN A 166 15.06 2.36 4.27
C ASN A 166 14.79 2.30 2.76
N PRO A 167 14.88 1.11 2.14
CA PRO A 167 14.46 0.90 0.76
C PRO A 167 13.00 1.31 0.52
N ALA A 168 12.76 1.94 -0.62
CA ALA A 168 11.45 2.42 -1.01
C ALA A 168 11.19 2.19 -2.50
N ILE A 169 9.90 2.06 -2.83
CA ILE A 169 9.40 2.05 -4.21
C ILE A 169 8.58 3.32 -4.39
N TYR A 170 8.98 4.10 -5.39
CA TYR A 170 8.27 5.27 -5.87
C TYR A 170 7.74 5.01 -7.28
N GLU A 171 6.46 5.26 -7.51
CA GLU A 171 5.84 5.09 -8.83
C GLU A 171 5.00 6.30 -9.21
N VAL A 172 4.99 6.61 -10.51
CA VAL A 172 4.08 7.59 -11.11
C VAL A 172 3.30 6.89 -12.21
N GLY A 173 1.98 6.85 -12.11
CA GLY A 173 1.10 6.33 -13.16
C GLY A 173 0.46 7.48 -13.94
N ILE A 174 0.46 7.42 -15.28
CA ILE A 174 -0.19 8.43 -16.14
C ILE A 174 -1.16 7.77 -17.12
N SER A 175 -2.35 8.34 -17.26
CA SER A 175 -3.35 7.90 -18.25
C SER A 175 -3.28 8.70 -19.56
N PRO A 176 -3.89 8.21 -20.67
CA PRO A 176 -3.90 8.93 -21.94
C PRO A 176 -4.53 10.33 -21.89
N SER A 177 -5.48 10.59 -20.98
CA SER A 177 -6.04 11.93 -20.77
C SER A 177 -5.17 12.86 -19.91
N GLY A 178 -4.06 12.33 -19.37
CA GLY A 178 -3.13 13.06 -18.50
C GLY A 178 -3.50 13.03 -17.03
N LYS A 179 -4.41 12.15 -16.58
CA LYS A 179 -4.57 11.90 -15.14
C LYS A 179 -3.32 11.23 -14.63
N ALA A 180 -2.93 11.57 -13.41
CA ALA A 180 -1.77 10.97 -12.76
C ALA A 180 -2.15 10.44 -11.38
N THR A 181 -1.44 9.42 -10.95
CA THR A 181 -1.33 8.96 -9.56
C THR A 181 0.14 8.88 -9.22
N THR A 182 0.50 9.11 -7.97
CA THR A 182 1.85 8.83 -7.48
C THR A 182 1.76 8.08 -6.17
N SER A 183 2.57 7.03 -6.04
CA SER A 183 2.69 6.23 -4.82
C SER A 183 4.14 6.22 -4.34
N LEU A 184 4.30 6.21 -3.03
CA LEU A 184 5.57 5.96 -2.36
C LEU A 184 5.33 4.97 -1.23
N VAL A 185 6.01 3.83 -1.29
CA VAL A 185 5.93 2.80 -0.24
C VAL A 185 7.32 2.53 0.33
N TRP A 186 7.39 2.39 1.64
CA TRP A 186 8.63 2.05 2.34
C TRP A 186 8.32 1.36 3.65
N THR A 187 9.30 0.64 4.19
CA THR A 187 9.22 0.04 5.52
C THR A 187 10.21 0.69 6.47
N THR A 188 9.97 0.48 7.75
CA THR A 188 10.93 0.68 8.84
C THR A 188 10.96 -0.60 9.63
N ASP A 189 11.79 -0.68 10.68
CA ASP A 189 11.85 -1.84 11.58
C ASP A 189 10.51 -2.22 12.24
N SER A 190 9.48 -1.38 12.18
CA SER A 190 8.19 -1.61 12.87
C SER A 190 6.94 -1.29 12.08
N LYS A 191 7.05 -0.60 10.93
CA LYS A 191 5.89 -0.11 10.19
C LYS A 191 6.13 -0.14 8.70
N TYR A 192 5.08 -0.49 7.96
CA TYR A 192 4.95 -0.29 6.53
C TYR A 192 4.19 1.03 6.30
N TYR A 193 4.70 1.85 5.39
CA TYR A 193 4.11 3.12 5.03
C TYR A 193 3.75 3.13 3.55
N GLU A 194 2.60 3.73 3.25
CA GLU A 194 2.18 4.03 1.89
C GLU A 194 1.67 5.48 1.83
N LEU A 195 2.13 6.21 0.84
CA LEU A 195 1.69 7.56 0.53
C LEU A 195 1.20 7.62 -0.90
N THR A 196 -0.03 8.11 -1.11
CA THR A 196 -0.67 8.13 -2.43
C THR A 196 -1.29 9.50 -2.72
N LEU A 197 -1.11 10.01 -3.94
CA LEU A 197 -1.58 11.33 -4.43
C LEU A 197 -2.09 11.30 -5.88
#